data_AF-A0A6L5C0V6-F1
#
_entry.id   AF-A0A6L5C0V6-F1
#
_cell.length_a   1.000
_cell.length_b   1.000
_cell.length_c   1.000
_cell.angle_alpha   90.00
_cell.angle_beta   90.00
_cell.angle_gamma   90.00
#
_symmetry.space_group_name_H-M   'P 1'
#
loop_
_entity.id
_entity.type
_entity.pdbx_description
1 polymer ?
#
loop_
_entity_poly.entity_id
_entity_poly.type
_entity_poly.pdbx_seq_one_letter_code
_entity_poly.pdbx_strand_id
1 'polypeptide(L)'
;MRIFIDESGSFAYAPDPNAWSTVGAVVILDEAMDAAKTALQQFKVDNDYSPTEELKLGKVRDELSYFRLLNRLAQLNCTLYGLATNAHINTPEAARGHKLQAAKGLVKHIDRMVHQSMKDSILSLSKQLLGLSDQLYIQFTCQIQLMHYVVSQAVTYYVQVSPESLGSFVWRVDQKEPARKTEFEDVFEKLSPPYLQTLSIDDPLPRVEGFDYSHMAKYDCAEEPTYLKEQYGVDVDLSDVLDIGRLIRDDIQFVDSRSDFGIQLADLLVSGLRRCLRKEFNDNLRAAAFLGRLMVGRGRGQQPLLLLSLGEEKALDKPTERLVRMMKRQQRPMIRE
;
A
#
# COMPACT_ATOMS: atom_id res chain seq x y z
N MET A 1 -14.15 -4.25 -5.83
CA MET A 1 -12.93 -4.89 -5.31
C MET A 1 -12.68 -4.49 -3.85
N ARG A 2 -12.01 -5.34 -3.07
CA ARG A 2 -11.68 -5.08 -1.65
C ARG A 2 -10.18 -5.11 -1.42
N ILE A 3 -9.70 -4.14 -0.65
CA ILE A 3 -8.28 -3.85 -0.46
C ILE A 3 -7.99 -3.82 1.04
N PHE A 4 -7.13 -4.71 1.49
CA PHE A 4 -6.78 -4.88 2.91
C PHE A 4 -5.34 -4.47 3.13
N ILE A 5 -5.08 -3.49 3.99
CA ILE A 5 -3.76 -2.94 4.26
C ILE A 5 -3.32 -3.29 5.68
N ASP A 6 -2.08 -3.75 5.79
CA ASP A 6 -1.41 -3.91 7.07
C ASP A 6 0.10 -3.62 6.94
N GLU A 7 0.78 -3.52 8.06
CA GLU A 7 2.22 -3.36 8.15
C GLU A 7 2.89 -4.38 9.09
N SER A 8 4.16 -4.66 8.84
CA SER A 8 4.97 -5.55 9.67
C SER A 8 6.34 -4.95 9.90
N GLY A 9 6.80 -5.00 11.16
CA GLY A 9 8.09 -4.47 11.59
C GLY A 9 8.02 -3.13 12.31
N SER A 10 9.19 -2.63 12.70
CA SER A 10 9.32 -1.32 13.34
C SER A 10 9.91 -0.33 12.35
N PHE A 11 9.25 0.82 12.17
CA PHE A 11 9.77 1.89 11.33
C PHE A 11 10.72 2.82 12.11
N ALA A 12 10.97 2.55 13.40
CA ALA A 12 11.99 3.26 14.15
C ALA A 12 13.38 2.84 13.70
N TYR A 13 14.30 3.81 13.66
CA TYR A 13 15.69 3.57 13.32
C TYR A 13 16.28 2.41 14.14
N ALA A 14 17.02 1.53 13.45
CA ALA A 14 17.71 0.41 14.07
C ALA A 14 19.14 0.31 13.51
N PRO A 15 20.14 0.01 14.36
CA PRO A 15 21.52 -0.15 13.91
C PRO A 15 21.73 -1.42 13.06
N ASP A 16 20.79 -2.37 13.10
CA ASP A 16 20.83 -3.60 12.32
C ASP A 16 20.57 -3.32 10.82
N PRO A 17 21.53 -3.58 9.91
CA PRO A 17 21.35 -3.36 8.47
C PRO A 17 20.29 -4.27 7.82
N ASN A 18 19.79 -5.29 8.54
CA ASN A 18 18.70 -6.16 8.09
C ASN A 18 17.34 -5.79 8.73
N ALA A 19 17.20 -4.58 9.27
CA ALA A 19 15.98 -4.09 9.91
C ALA A 19 14.89 -3.68 8.89
N TRP A 20 14.43 -4.66 8.11
CA TRP A 20 13.33 -4.48 7.17
C TRP A 20 11.98 -4.31 7.88
N SER A 21 11.22 -3.36 7.37
CA SER A 21 9.81 -3.12 7.67
C SER A 21 9.03 -3.02 6.37
N THR A 22 7.80 -3.50 6.38
CA THR A 22 6.98 -3.61 5.18
C THR A 22 5.59 -3.10 5.45
N VAL A 23 5.01 -2.42 4.47
CA VAL A 23 3.57 -2.19 4.37
C VAL A 23 3.11 -2.96 3.13
N GLY A 24 1.95 -3.60 3.18
CA GLY A 24 1.39 -4.19 1.98
C GLY A 24 -0.11 -4.22 1.96
N ALA A 25 -0.63 -4.41 0.76
CA ALA A 25 -2.04 -4.45 0.47
C ALA A 25 -2.37 -5.77 -0.25
N VAL A 26 -3.44 -6.42 0.20
CA VAL A 26 -4.02 -7.57 -0.47
C VAL A 26 -5.30 -7.11 -1.16
N VAL A 27 -5.39 -7.34 -2.47
CA VAL A 27 -6.59 -7.05 -3.24
C VAL A 27 -7.30 -8.35 -3.57
N ILE A 28 -8.57 -8.41 -3.21
CA ILE A 28 -9.47 -9.55 -3.42
C ILE A 28 -10.71 -9.02 -4.15
N LEU A 29 -11.07 -9.68 -5.25
CA LEU A 29 -12.30 -9.36 -5.97
C LEU A 29 -13.51 -9.89 -5.18
N ASP A 30 -14.66 -9.24 -5.33
CA ASP A 30 -15.84 -9.54 -4.51
C ASP A 30 -16.30 -10.99 -4.67
N GLU A 31 -16.21 -11.54 -5.88
CA GLU A 31 -16.51 -12.94 -6.21
C GLU A 31 -15.53 -13.95 -5.60
N ALA A 32 -14.32 -13.52 -5.21
CA ALA A 32 -13.30 -14.39 -4.62
C ALA A 32 -13.27 -14.34 -3.08
N MET A 33 -14.06 -13.47 -2.45
CA MET A 33 -14.03 -13.21 -1.02
C MET A 33 -14.31 -14.46 -0.18
N ASP A 34 -15.37 -15.21 -0.49
CA ASP A 34 -15.74 -16.42 0.27
C ASP A 34 -14.67 -17.51 0.13
N ALA A 35 -14.16 -17.72 -1.08
CA ALA A 35 -13.11 -18.70 -1.33
C ALA A 35 -11.79 -18.33 -0.63
N ALA A 36 -11.43 -17.05 -0.60
CA ALA A 36 -10.25 -16.56 0.12
C ALA A 36 -10.41 -16.75 1.63
N LYS A 37 -11.61 -16.49 2.18
CA LYS A 37 -11.94 -16.76 3.58
C LYS A 37 -11.81 -18.25 3.90
N THR A 38 -12.34 -19.14 3.06
CA THR A 38 -12.18 -20.59 3.23
C THR A 38 -10.71 -21.01 3.14
N ALA A 39 -9.91 -20.40 2.26
CA ALA A 39 -8.48 -20.68 2.19
C ALA A 39 -7.75 -20.32 3.49
N LEU A 40 -8.06 -19.17 4.09
CA LEU A 40 -7.53 -18.78 5.40
C LEU A 40 -7.98 -19.74 6.51
N GLN A 41 -9.27 -20.10 6.55
CA GLN A 41 -9.80 -21.02 7.56
C GLN A 41 -9.12 -22.38 7.49
N GLN A 42 -8.91 -22.93 6.29
CA GLN A 42 -8.17 -24.18 6.14
C GLN A 42 -6.71 -24.02 6.57
N PHE A 43 -6.05 -22.90 6.26
CA PHE A 43 -4.69 -22.63 6.72
C PHE A 43 -4.59 -22.62 8.26
N LYS A 44 -5.59 -22.08 8.96
CA LYS A 44 -5.66 -22.12 10.43
C LYS A 44 -5.82 -23.56 10.95
N VAL A 45 -6.73 -24.33 10.34
CA VAL A 45 -6.95 -25.75 10.70
C VAL A 45 -5.69 -26.58 10.46
N ASP A 46 -4.98 -26.38 9.34
CA ASP A 46 -3.70 -27.02 9.03
C ASP A 46 -2.60 -26.73 10.08
N ASN A 47 -2.79 -25.71 10.93
CA ASN A 47 -1.87 -25.30 12.00
C ASN A 47 -2.43 -25.56 13.40
N ASP A 48 -3.55 -26.29 13.51
CA ASP A 48 -4.25 -26.62 14.76
C ASP A 48 -4.82 -25.40 15.50
N TYR A 49 -5.29 -24.41 14.73
CA TYR A 49 -6.03 -23.25 15.23
C TYR A 49 -7.51 -23.35 14.87
N SER A 50 -8.37 -22.78 15.71
CA SER A 50 -9.78 -22.60 15.37
C SER A 50 -9.92 -21.65 14.16
N PRO A 51 -10.89 -21.87 13.25
CA PRO A 51 -11.20 -20.94 12.16
C PRO A 51 -11.44 -19.49 12.61
N THR A 52 -11.91 -19.30 13.85
CA THR A 52 -12.22 -17.99 14.44
C THR A 52 -11.04 -17.34 15.16
N GLU A 53 -9.98 -18.08 15.44
CA GLU A 53 -8.79 -17.54 16.12
C GLU A 53 -7.88 -16.83 15.12
N GLU A 54 -7.22 -15.78 15.56
CA GLU A 54 -6.19 -15.11 14.77
C GLU A 54 -4.89 -15.93 14.84
N LEU A 55 -4.34 -16.28 13.67
CA LEU A 55 -3.06 -17.00 13.56
C LEU A 55 -2.01 -16.06 12.97
N LYS A 56 -0.98 -15.75 13.75
CA LYS A 56 0.18 -14.97 13.28
C LYS A 56 1.24 -15.88 12.65
N LEU A 57 1.95 -15.37 11.64
CA LEU A 57 2.95 -16.15 10.88
C LEU A 57 4.05 -16.77 11.76
N GLY A 58 4.45 -16.11 12.86
CA GLY A 58 5.45 -16.62 13.80
C GLY A 58 5.00 -17.81 14.65
N LYS A 59 3.73 -18.23 14.57
CA LYS A 59 3.14 -19.36 15.30
C LYS A 59 2.79 -20.55 14.40
N VAL A 60 3.08 -20.43 13.09
CA VAL A 60 2.84 -21.50 12.11
C VAL A 60 3.74 -22.70 12.43
N ARG A 61 3.15 -23.90 12.43
CA ARG A 61 3.84 -25.16 12.71
C ARG A 61 4.72 -25.61 11.54
N ASP A 62 4.20 -25.43 10.32
CA ASP A 62 4.82 -25.88 9.08
C ASP A 62 4.77 -24.79 8.00
N GLU A 63 5.92 -24.36 7.50
CA GLU A 63 6.04 -23.37 6.42
C GLU A 63 5.35 -23.84 5.12
N LEU A 64 5.22 -25.15 4.88
CA LEU A 64 4.52 -25.64 3.69
C LEU A 64 3.03 -25.29 3.73
N SER A 65 2.40 -25.24 4.91
CA SER A 65 1.00 -24.79 5.06
C SER A 65 0.84 -23.34 4.59
N TYR A 66 1.81 -22.48 4.90
CA TYR A 66 1.84 -21.09 4.44
C TYR A 66 2.01 -21.00 2.93
N PHE A 67 2.90 -21.80 2.33
CA PHE A 67 3.03 -21.84 0.87
C PHE A 67 1.78 -22.38 0.17
N ARG A 68 1.06 -23.33 0.78
CA ARG A 68 -0.26 -23.78 0.28
C ARG A 68 -1.28 -22.65 0.31
N LEU A 69 -1.32 -21.84 1.38
CA LEU A 69 -2.17 -20.65 1.45
C LEU A 69 -1.86 -19.67 0.31
N LEU A 70 -0.59 -19.29 0.14
CA LEU A 70 -0.17 -18.38 -0.93
C LEU A 70 -0.56 -18.90 -2.32
N ASN A 71 -0.40 -20.21 -2.55
CA ASN A 71 -0.79 -20.82 -3.82
C ASN A 71 -2.30 -20.77 -4.07
N ARG A 72 -3.12 -21.03 -3.04
CA ARG A 72 -4.59 -20.94 -3.16
C ARG A 72 -5.04 -19.51 -3.45
N LEU A 73 -4.49 -18.53 -2.73
CA LEU A 73 -4.77 -17.11 -3.00
C LEU A 73 -4.38 -16.73 -4.44
N ALA A 74 -3.27 -17.29 -4.94
CA ALA A 74 -2.84 -17.03 -6.31
C ALA A 74 -3.81 -17.61 -7.35
N GLN A 75 -4.35 -18.80 -7.11
CA GLN A 75 -5.38 -19.42 -7.96
C GLN A 75 -6.70 -18.65 -7.93
N LEU A 76 -7.00 -17.94 -6.85
CA LEU A 76 -8.18 -17.08 -6.69
C LEU A 76 -7.99 -15.67 -7.29
N ASN A 77 -6.94 -15.43 -8.08
CA ASN A 77 -6.59 -14.12 -8.64
C ASN A 77 -6.42 -13.00 -7.59
N CYS A 78 -6.24 -13.32 -6.31
CA CYS A 78 -5.86 -12.33 -5.29
C CYS A 78 -4.50 -11.73 -5.65
N THR A 79 -4.30 -10.44 -5.41
CA THR A 79 -3.01 -9.78 -5.66
C THR A 79 -2.42 -9.19 -4.39
N LEU A 80 -1.09 -9.16 -4.32
CA LEU A 80 -0.30 -8.60 -3.23
C LEU A 80 0.55 -7.46 -3.76
N TYR A 81 0.40 -6.29 -3.15
CA TYR A 81 1.22 -5.11 -3.39
C TYR A 81 2.06 -4.86 -2.14
N GLY A 82 3.37 -4.77 -2.30
CA GLY A 82 4.29 -4.59 -1.18
C GLY A 82 5.13 -3.34 -1.34
N LEU A 83 5.38 -2.66 -0.23
CA LEU A 83 6.41 -1.65 -0.07
C LEU A 83 7.30 -2.06 1.10
N ALA A 84 8.60 -2.10 0.88
CA ALA A 84 9.59 -2.34 1.92
C ALA A 84 10.48 -1.13 2.13
N THR A 85 10.84 -0.91 3.39
CA THR A 85 11.84 0.07 3.78
C THR A 85 12.78 -0.56 4.80
N ASN A 86 13.99 -0.01 4.90
CA ASN A 86 14.97 -0.50 5.85
C ASN A 86 15.20 0.57 6.93
N ALA A 87 14.87 0.23 8.17
CA ALA A 87 14.99 1.15 9.30
C ALA A 87 16.43 1.63 9.53
N HIS A 88 17.44 0.87 9.09
CA HIS A 88 18.83 1.26 9.20
C HIS A 88 19.21 2.48 8.36
N ILE A 89 18.62 2.62 7.18
CA ILE A 89 18.93 3.74 6.27
C ILE A 89 18.03 4.95 6.52
N ASN A 90 16.90 4.76 7.19
CA ASN A 90 16.02 5.85 7.61
C ASN A 90 16.49 6.42 8.96
N THR A 91 17.63 7.11 8.92
CA THR A 91 18.18 7.78 10.11
C THR A 91 17.22 8.83 10.66
N PRO A 92 17.26 9.13 11.97
CA PRO A 92 16.45 10.20 12.55
C PRO A 92 16.62 11.54 11.82
N GLU A 93 17.85 11.86 11.39
CA GLU A 93 18.16 13.08 10.64
C GLU A 93 17.46 13.10 9.28
N ALA A 94 17.51 11.99 8.54
CA ALA A 94 16.85 11.86 7.24
C ALA A 94 15.33 11.97 7.37
N ALA A 95 14.74 11.23 8.31
CA ALA A 95 13.30 11.26 8.57
C ALA A 95 12.81 12.67 8.96
N ARG A 96 13.53 13.35 9.85
CA ARG A 96 13.21 14.74 10.24
C ARG A 96 13.41 15.72 9.11
N GLY A 97 14.49 15.58 8.33
CA GLY A 97 14.76 16.42 7.17
C GLY A 97 13.62 16.33 6.15
N HIS A 98 13.22 15.12 5.79
CA HIS A 98 12.10 14.87 4.87
C HIS A 98 10.77 15.40 5.44
N LYS A 99 10.47 15.13 6.72
CA LYS A 99 9.26 15.63 7.40
C LYS A 99 9.18 17.16 7.42
N LEU A 100 10.29 17.84 7.69
CA LEU A 100 10.36 19.31 7.67
C LEU A 100 10.17 19.87 6.25
N GLN A 101 10.74 19.22 5.24
CA GLN A 101 10.53 19.61 3.84
C GLN A 101 9.07 19.43 3.42
N ALA A 102 8.45 18.30 3.76
CA ALA A 102 7.04 18.03 3.50
C ALA A 102 6.13 19.06 4.18
N ALA A 103 6.38 19.37 5.46
CA ALA A 103 5.63 20.39 6.20
C ALA A 103 5.78 21.80 5.60
N LYS A 104 6.98 22.15 5.10
CA LYS A 104 7.24 23.39 4.37
C LYS A 104 6.52 23.42 3.02
N GLY A 105 6.47 22.28 2.32
CA GLY A 105 5.74 22.12 1.06
C GLY A 105 4.27 22.45 1.22
N LEU A 106 3.62 21.95 2.28
CA LEU A 106 2.21 22.23 2.58
C LEU A 106 1.90 23.72 2.71
N VAL A 107 2.79 24.49 3.35
CA VAL A 107 2.56 25.93 3.61
C VAL A 107 3.20 26.85 2.58
N LYS A 108 3.89 26.32 1.56
CA LYS A 108 4.72 27.08 0.62
C LYS A 108 3.98 28.20 -0.10
N HIS A 109 2.70 27.98 -0.39
CA HIS A 109 1.85 28.92 -1.14
C HIS A 109 0.64 29.41 -0.35
N ILE A 110 0.70 29.34 0.98
CA ILE A 110 -0.42 29.72 1.86
C ILE A 110 -0.80 31.21 1.72
N ASP A 111 0.16 32.06 1.35
CA ASP A 111 -0.02 33.48 1.09
C ASP A 111 -0.93 33.75 -0.12
N ARG A 112 -0.91 32.86 -1.12
CA ARG A 112 -1.75 32.96 -2.33
C ARG A 112 -3.20 32.57 -2.11
N MET A 113 -3.53 31.96 -0.97
CA MET A 113 -4.89 31.52 -0.70
C MET A 113 -5.80 32.69 -0.30
N VAL A 114 -7.02 32.69 -0.82
CA VAL A 114 -8.00 33.76 -0.57
C VAL A 114 -8.72 33.56 0.77
N HIS A 115 -9.12 32.32 1.10
CA HIS A 115 -9.96 32.04 2.26
C HIS A 115 -9.15 31.71 3.52
N GLN A 116 -9.43 32.43 4.62
CA GLN A 116 -8.74 32.23 5.90
C GLN A 116 -8.94 30.82 6.48
N SER A 117 -10.15 30.26 6.36
CA SER A 117 -10.46 28.90 6.82
C SER A 117 -9.58 27.84 6.16
N MET A 118 -9.20 28.01 4.89
CA MET A 118 -8.28 27.12 4.20
C MET A 118 -6.84 27.30 4.69
N LYS A 119 -6.40 28.54 4.93
CA LYS A 119 -5.09 28.83 5.53
C LYS A 119 -4.94 28.15 6.89
N ASP A 120 -5.93 28.34 7.76
CA ASP A 120 -5.94 27.76 9.10
C ASP A 120 -5.93 26.22 9.03
N SER A 121 -6.68 25.66 8.08
CA SER A 121 -6.71 24.20 7.84
C SER A 121 -5.33 23.67 7.43
N ILE A 122 -4.64 24.32 6.49
CA ILE A 122 -3.30 23.90 6.03
C ILE A 122 -2.24 24.07 7.12
N LEU A 123 -2.30 25.14 7.90
CA LEU A 123 -1.41 25.32 9.07
C LEU A 123 -1.63 24.21 10.10
N SER A 124 -2.89 23.86 10.37
CA SER A 124 -3.24 22.76 11.27
C SER A 124 -2.70 21.43 10.76
N LEU A 125 -2.85 21.14 9.47
CA LEU A 125 -2.31 19.94 8.81
C LEU A 125 -0.78 19.88 8.87
N SER A 126 -0.09 20.99 8.59
CA SER A 126 1.37 21.08 8.70
C SER A 126 1.84 20.83 10.14
N LYS A 127 1.15 21.39 11.13
CA LYS A 127 1.44 21.17 12.56
C LYS A 127 1.22 19.72 12.97
N GLN A 128 0.13 19.10 12.52
CA GLN A 128 -0.17 17.68 12.77
C GLN A 128 0.92 16.77 12.17
N LEU A 129 1.35 17.03 10.93
CA LEU A 129 2.43 16.28 10.31
C LEU A 129 3.74 16.39 11.11
N LEU A 130 4.08 17.59 11.57
CA LEU A 130 5.27 17.83 12.39
C LEU A 130 5.17 17.16 13.78
N GLY A 131 3.95 16.96 14.29
CA GLY A 131 3.69 16.27 15.55
C GLY A 131 3.96 14.78 15.52
N LEU A 132 3.90 14.15 14.33
CA LEU A 132 4.19 12.72 14.19
C LEU A 132 5.61 12.39 14.66
N SER A 133 5.76 11.27 15.38
CA SER A 133 7.07 10.68 15.64
C SER A 133 7.76 10.29 14.32
N ASP A 134 9.08 10.19 14.32
CA ASP A 134 9.84 9.85 13.10
C ASP A 134 9.41 8.47 12.55
N GLN A 135 9.13 7.50 13.43
CA GLN A 135 8.58 6.19 13.05
C GLN A 135 7.21 6.30 12.36
N LEU A 136 6.27 7.02 12.97
CA LEU A 136 4.91 7.17 12.43
C LEU A 136 4.92 7.94 11.11
N TYR A 137 5.83 8.90 10.97
CA TYR A 137 6.01 9.62 9.71
C TYR A 137 6.52 8.72 8.58
N ILE A 138 7.53 7.88 8.83
CA ILE A 138 8.02 6.91 7.83
C ILE A 138 6.89 5.96 7.43
N GLN A 139 6.15 5.44 8.40
CA GLN A 139 5.00 4.56 8.14
C GLN A 139 3.92 5.26 7.31
N PHE A 140 3.59 6.51 7.64
CA PHE A 140 2.66 7.34 6.87
C PHE A 140 3.11 7.45 5.41
N THR A 141 4.36 7.87 5.15
CA THR A 141 4.89 7.98 3.79
C THR A 141 4.84 6.65 3.04
N CYS A 142 5.18 5.54 3.69
CA CYS A 142 5.09 4.20 3.10
C CYS A 142 3.65 3.83 2.73
N GLN A 143 2.68 4.07 3.61
CA GLN A 143 1.28 3.73 3.34
C GLN A 143 0.70 4.57 2.19
N ILE A 144 1.00 5.88 2.12
CA ILE A 144 0.56 6.73 1.00
C ILE A 144 1.11 6.22 -0.34
N GLN A 145 2.42 5.93 -0.40
CA GLN A 145 3.07 5.42 -1.60
C GLN A 145 2.52 4.05 -2.00
N LEU A 146 2.22 3.18 -1.03
CA LEU A 146 1.56 1.91 -1.27
C LEU A 146 0.16 2.10 -1.86
N MET A 147 -0.65 3.01 -1.33
CA MET A 147 -2.01 3.24 -1.83
C MET A 147 -2.01 3.72 -3.29
N HIS A 148 -1.17 4.71 -3.62
CA HIS A 148 -0.99 5.16 -5.00
C HIS A 148 -0.53 4.01 -5.91
N TYR A 149 0.42 3.19 -5.43
CA TYR A 149 0.88 2.00 -6.15
C TYR A 149 -0.23 0.96 -6.39
N VAL A 150 -1.07 0.70 -5.38
CA VAL A 150 -2.22 -0.21 -5.51
C VAL A 150 -3.18 0.31 -6.57
N VAL A 151 -3.59 1.58 -6.52
CA VAL A 151 -4.52 2.13 -7.51
C VAL A 151 -3.93 2.03 -8.91
N SER A 152 -2.67 2.43 -9.09
CA SER A 152 -1.96 2.42 -10.39
C SER A 152 -1.90 1.04 -11.02
N GLN A 153 -1.62 0.00 -10.23
CA GLN A 153 -1.45 -1.34 -10.78
C GLN A 153 -2.73 -2.16 -10.79
N ALA A 154 -3.53 -2.09 -9.72
CA ALA A 154 -4.75 -2.88 -9.60
C ALA A 154 -5.78 -2.47 -10.64
N VAL A 155 -5.93 -1.17 -10.92
CA VAL A 155 -6.82 -0.68 -11.99
C VAL A 155 -6.38 -1.25 -13.34
N THR A 156 -5.11 -1.08 -13.69
CA THR A 156 -4.53 -1.55 -14.96
C THR A 156 -4.64 -3.07 -15.13
N TYR A 157 -4.51 -3.82 -14.04
CA TYR A 157 -4.57 -5.28 -14.08
C TYR A 157 -6.01 -5.79 -14.12
N TYR A 158 -6.88 -5.27 -13.25
CA TYR A 158 -8.25 -5.79 -13.08
C TYR A 158 -9.21 -5.32 -14.16
N VAL A 159 -8.95 -4.23 -14.87
CA VAL A 159 -9.72 -3.85 -16.07
C VAL A 159 -9.76 -4.96 -17.13
N GLN A 160 -8.73 -5.81 -17.18
CA GLN A 160 -8.60 -6.86 -18.20
C GLN A 160 -9.40 -8.13 -17.86
N VAL A 161 -9.79 -8.30 -16.60
CA VAL A 161 -10.37 -9.55 -16.08
C VAL A 161 -11.72 -9.38 -15.41
N SER A 162 -11.97 -8.22 -14.81
CA SER A 162 -13.24 -7.86 -14.17
C SER A 162 -13.39 -6.32 -14.16
N PRO A 163 -13.72 -5.70 -15.31
CA PRO A 163 -14.00 -4.27 -15.41
C PRO A 163 -14.99 -3.76 -14.36
N GLU A 164 -16.02 -4.55 -14.07
CA GLU A 164 -17.08 -4.24 -13.11
C GLU A 164 -16.54 -4.06 -11.68
N SER A 165 -15.45 -4.75 -11.33
CA SER A 165 -14.81 -4.63 -10.02
C SER A 165 -14.20 -3.26 -9.78
N LEU A 166 -13.94 -2.48 -10.84
CA LEU A 166 -13.46 -1.10 -10.79
C LEU A 166 -14.57 -0.10 -10.43
N GLY A 167 -15.83 -0.55 -10.36
CA GLY A 167 -16.94 0.29 -9.93
C GLY A 167 -16.97 0.55 -8.42
N SER A 168 -16.16 -0.15 -7.61
CA SER A 168 -16.13 0.04 -6.16
C SER A 168 -14.78 -0.36 -5.56
N PHE A 169 -14.23 0.51 -4.71
CA PHE A 169 -12.97 0.32 -4.01
C PHE A 169 -13.23 0.39 -2.50
N VAL A 170 -13.14 -0.77 -1.85
CA VAL A 170 -13.42 -0.91 -0.41
C VAL A 170 -12.10 -1.12 0.33
N TRP A 171 -11.66 -0.11 1.08
CA TRP A 171 -10.39 -0.10 1.79
C TRP A 171 -10.57 -0.44 3.26
N ARG A 172 -9.84 -1.44 3.74
CA ARG A 172 -9.81 -1.84 5.14
C ARG A 172 -8.36 -1.76 5.61
N VAL A 173 -8.12 -0.97 6.64
CA VAL A 173 -6.78 -0.76 7.21
C VAL A 173 -6.78 -1.33 8.63
N ASP A 174 -5.72 -2.04 8.99
CA ASP A 174 -5.56 -2.57 10.35
C ASP A 174 -5.61 -1.44 11.39
N GLN A 175 -6.56 -1.53 12.32
CA GLN A 175 -6.71 -0.58 13.41
C GLN A 175 -5.72 -0.89 14.53
N LYS A 176 -5.05 0.14 15.07
CA LYS A 176 -4.07 -0.09 16.15
C LYS A 176 -4.67 -0.16 17.54
N GLU A 177 -5.73 0.61 17.78
CA GLU A 177 -6.38 0.64 19.09
C GLU A 177 -7.90 0.61 18.91
N PRO A 178 -8.58 -0.51 19.21
CA PRO A 178 -10.03 -0.64 19.01
C PRO A 178 -10.85 0.40 19.78
N ALA A 179 -10.37 0.84 20.94
CA ALA A 179 -11.10 1.73 21.83
C ALA A 179 -11.09 3.21 21.44
N ARG A 180 -10.11 3.65 20.63
CA ARG A 180 -9.99 5.06 20.24
C ARG A 180 -9.26 5.25 18.92
N LYS A 181 -9.67 6.25 18.16
CA LYS A 181 -8.88 6.75 17.04
C LYS A 181 -7.53 7.26 17.53
N THR A 182 -6.45 6.76 16.93
CA THR A 182 -5.09 7.21 17.26
C THR A 182 -4.76 8.53 16.56
N GLU A 183 -3.73 9.24 17.04
CA GLU A 183 -3.21 10.43 16.36
C GLU A 183 -2.77 10.09 14.93
N PHE A 184 -2.15 8.92 14.74
CA PHE A 184 -1.74 8.45 13.42
C PHE A 184 -2.94 8.27 12.48
N GLU A 185 -3.99 7.57 12.91
CA GLU A 185 -5.20 7.33 12.10
C GLU A 185 -5.88 8.66 11.73
N ASP A 186 -5.92 9.62 12.67
CA ASP A 186 -6.48 10.94 12.40
C ASP A 186 -5.68 11.75 11.38
N VAL A 187 -4.35 11.73 11.51
CA VAL A 187 -3.45 12.38 10.53
C VAL A 187 -3.55 11.68 9.18
N PHE A 188 -3.60 10.35 9.15
CA PHE A 188 -3.70 9.57 7.94
C PHE A 188 -4.98 9.89 7.14
N GLU A 189 -6.14 9.90 7.79
CA GLU A 189 -7.41 10.24 7.11
C GLU A 189 -7.42 11.66 6.54
N LYS A 190 -6.82 12.62 7.26
CA LYS A 190 -6.80 14.03 6.86
C LYS A 190 -5.78 14.33 5.77
N LEU A 191 -4.61 13.71 5.84
CA LEU A 191 -3.50 13.99 4.93
C LEU A 191 -3.41 13.03 3.76
N SER A 192 -3.95 11.81 3.84
CA SER A 192 -3.83 10.87 2.72
C SER A 192 -4.44 11.42 1.43
N PRO A 193 -5.65 12.00 1.40
CA PRO A 193 -6.23 12.44 0.14
C PRO A 193 -5.44 13.55 -0.60
N PRO A 194 -5.00 14.65 0.05
CA PRO A 194 -4.24 15.69 -0.66
C PRO A 194 -2.85 15.19 -1.10
N TYR A 195 -2.20 14.29 -0.35
CA TYR A 195 -0.94 13.68 -0.78
C TYR A 195 -1.15 12.78 -2.00
N LEU A 196 -2.17 11.91 -1.96
CA LEU A 196 -2.49 11.02 -3.07
C LEU A 196 -2.84 11.79 -4.33
N GLN A 197 -3.59 12.89 -4.20
CA GLN A 197 -3.89 13.78 -5.32
C GLN A 197 -2.62 14.39 -5.94
N THR A 198 -1.64 14.75 -5.11
CA THR A 198 -0.36 15.27 -5.59
C THR A 198 0.39 14.18 -6.38
N LEU A 199 0.45 12.95 -5.84
CA LEU A 199 1.07 11.83 -6.52
C LEU A 199 0.39 11.47 -7.83
N SER A 200 -0.94 11.58 -7.93
CA SER A 200 -1.66 11.32 -9.18
C SER A 200 -1.49 12.42 -10.23
N ILE A 201 -1.14 13.65 -9.83
CA ILE A 201 -0.80 14.72 -10.77
C ILE A 201 0.62 14.50 -11.30
N ASP A 202 1.56 14.14 -10.43
CA ASP A 202 2.96 13.92 -10.81
C ASP A 202 3.16 12.60 -11.60
N ASP A 203 2.43 11.54 -11.23
CA ASP A 203 2.45 10.22 -11.88
C ASP A 203 0.99 9.75 -12.12
N PRO A 204 0.37 10.19 -13.23
CA PRO A 204 -1.00 9.82 -13.59
C PRO A 204 -1.19 8.32 -13.79
N LEU A 205 -2.40 7.84 -13.50
CA LEU A 205 -2.74 6.43 -13.59
C LEU A 205 -2.67 5.96 -15.06
N PRO A 206 -1.85 4.94 -15.38
CA PRO A 206 -1.76 4.45 -16.75
C PRO A 206 -3.08 3.79 -17.15
N ARG A 207 -3.67 4.25 -18.27
CA ARG A 207 -4.81 3.58 -18.92
C ARG A 207 -4.30 2.79 -20.12
N VAL A 208 -4.73 1.55 -20.25
CA VAL A 208 -4.38 0.71 -21.40
C VAL A 208 -5.51 0.81 -22.42
N GLU A 209 -5.19 1.23 -23.64
CA GLU A 209 -6.16 1.36 -24.71
C GLU A 209 -6.87 0.04 -25.01
N GLY A 210 -8.18 0.11 -25.28
CA GLY A 210 -9.01 -1.03 -25.68
C GLY A 210 -9.70 -1.78 -24.53
N PHE A 211 -9.45 -1.44 -23.27
CA PHE A 211 -10.19 -2.00 -22.14
C PHE A 211 -11.36 -1.12 -21.67
N ASP A 212 -12.33 -1.75 -21.00
CA ASP A 212 -13.55 -1.09 -20.53
C ASP A 212 -13.35 -0.43 -19.17
N TYR A 213 -13.18 0.90 -19.18
CA TYR A 213 -13.12 1.72 -17.97
C TYR A 213 -14.46 2.38 -17.61
N SER A 214 -15.57 2.04 -18.29
CA SER A 214 -16.86 2.72 -18.08
C SER A 214 -17.38 2.61 -16.64
N HIS A 215 -17.04 1.54 -15.93
CA HIS A 215 -17.36 1.35 -14.51
C HIS A 215 -16.65 2.36 -13.59
N MET A 216 -15.58 3.01 -14.05
CA MET A 216 -14.86 4.02 -13.31
C MET A 216 -15.36 5.45 -13.55
N ALA A 217 -16.36 5.66 -14.41
CA ALA A 217 -16.79 7.01 -14.83
C ALA A 217 -17.12 7.97 -13.67
N LYS A 218 -17.61 7.45 -12.54
CA LYS A 218 -17.89 8.27 -11.34
C LYS A 218 -16.63 8.80 -10.63
N TYR A 219 -15.46 8.27 -10.95
CA TYR A 219 -14.16 8.65 -10.42
C TYR A 219 -13.37 9.55 -11.38
N ASP A 220 -13.87 9.82 -12.58
CA ASP A 220 -13.25 10.81 -13.46
C ASP A 220 -13.37 12.21 -12.83
N CYS A 221 -12.32 13.03 -12.95
CA CYS A 221 -12.39 14.42 -12.52
C CYS A 221 -13.43 15.16 -13.38
N ALA A 222 -14.50 15.64 -12.74
CA ALA A 222 -15.65 16.20 -13.44
C ALA A 222 -15.35 17.53 -14.17
N GLU A 223 -14.42 18.34 -13.65
CA GLU A 223 -14.05 19.65 -14.20
C GLU A 223 -12.56 19.92 -13.96
N GLU A 224 -11.87 20.54 -14.93
CA GLU A 224 -10.50 21.01 -14.77
C GLU A 224 -10.50 22.22 -13.80
N PRO A 225 -9.90 22.12 -12.59
CA PRO A 225 -9.71 23.25 -11.70
C PRO A 225 -8.91 24.39 -12.35
N THR A 226 -9.63 25.39 -12.87
CA THR A 226 -9.03 26.57 -13.52
C THR A 226 -8.10 27.34 -12.59
N TYR A 227 -8.32 27.26 -11.27
CA TYR A 227 -7.51 27.92 -10.26
C TYR A 227 -6.03 27.48 -10.28
N LEU A 228 -5.72 26.25 -10.68
CA LEU A 228 -4.32 25.77 -10.78
C LEU A 228 -3.54 26.57 -11.82
N LYS A 229 -4.16 26.80 -12.98
CA LYS A 229 -3.60 27.61 -14.06
C LYS A 229 -3.63 29.10 -13.71
N GLU A 230 -4.78 29.60 -13.26
CA GLU A 230 -5.01 31.03 -13.02
C GLU A 230 -4.21 31.59 -11.82
N GLN A 231 -4.09 30.83 -10.73
CA GLN A 231 -3.45 31.31 -9.49
C GLN A 231 -2.03 30.79 -9.29
N TYR A 232 -1.72 29.62 -9.85
CA TYR A 232 -0.43 28.95 -9.64
C TYR A 232 0.39 28.78 -10.92
N GLY A 233 -0.19 29.05 -12.10
CA GLY A 233 0.48 28.91 -13.39
C GLY A 233 0.80 27.45 -13.74
N VAL A 234 0.11 26.50 -13.12
CA VAL A 234 0.31 25.07 -13.36
C VAL A 234 -0.66 24.65 -14.47
N ASP A 235 -0.11 24.31 -15.63
CA ASP A 235 -0.87 23.70 -16.72
C ASP A 235 -0.91 22.20 -16.43
N VAL A 236 -2.08 21.68 -16.05
CA VAL A 236 -2.27 20.25 -15.81
C VAL A 236 -3.35 19.78 -16.75
N ASP A 237 -2.98 18.88 -17.68
CA ASP A 237 -3.99 18.18 -18.47
C ASP A 237 -4.68 17.16 -17.54
N LEU A 238 -5.92 17.47 -17.17
CA LEU A 238 -6.73 16.66 -16.26
C LEU A 238 -7.72 15.74 -16.99
N SER A 239 -7.70 15.70 -18.33
CA SER A 239 -8.68 14.91 -19.10
C SER A 239 -8.66 13.41 -18.78
N ASP A 240 -7.49 12.90 -18.37
CA ASP A 240 -7.29 11.49 -18.02
C ASP A 240 -7.03 11.26 -16.51
N VAL A 241 -7.13 12.32 -15.70
CA VAL A 241 -6.86 12.24 -14.25
C VAL A 241 -8.11 11.77 -13.50
N LEU A 242 -7.94 10.75 -12.68
CA LEU A 242 -8.96 10.25 -11.78
C LEU A 242 -8.92 11.03 -10.46
N ASP A 243 -10.09 11.22 -9.84
CA ASP A 243 -10.22 11.66 -8.45
C ASP A 243 -9.79 10.50 -7.52
N ILE A 244 -8.48 10.37 -7.35
CA ILE A 244 -7.87 9.37 -6.46
C ILE A 244 -8.30 9.56 -5.00
N GLY A 245 -8.58 10.81 -4.62
CA GLY A 245 -9.14 11.12 -3.31
C GLY A 245 -10.50 10.45 -3.12
N ARG A 246 -11.37 10.47 -4.13
CA ARG A 246 -12.68 9.80 -4.11
C ARG A 246 -12.55 8.28 -4.15
N LEU A 247 -11.65 7.74 -4.98
CA LEU A 247 -11.35 6.29 -5.03
C LEU A 247 -11.01 5.70 -3.65
N ILE A 248 -10.46 6.53 -2.77
CA ILE A 248 -10.01 6.12 -1.44
C ILE A 248 -11.02 6.49 -0.35
N ARG A 249 -11.57 7.72 -0.36
CA ARG A 249 -12.47 8.22 0.69
C ARG A 249 -13.87 7.62 0.66
N ASP A 250 -14.35 7.13 -0.49
CA ASP A 250 -15.72 6.64 -0.62
C ASP A 250 -16.02 5.48 0.34
N ASP A 251 -15.05 4.58 0.59
CA ASP A 251 -15.20 3.46 1.52
C ASP A 251 -13.86 3.03 2.14
N ILE A 252 -13.32 3.85 3.05
CA ILE A 252 -12.17 3.49 3.89
C ILE A 252 -12.58 3.35 5.35
N GLN A 253 -12.14 2.25 5.99
CA GLN A 253 -12.41 1.98 7.40
C GLN A 253 -11.18 1.36 8.08
N PHE A 254 -10.90 1.81 9.30
CA PHE A 254 -10.00 1.10 10.21
C PHE A 254 -10.79 0.00 10.93
N VAL A 255 -10.27 -1.23 10.89
CA VAL A 255 -10.96 -2.41 11.38
C VAL A 255 -10.06 -3.27 12.26
N ASP A 256 -10.66 -3.92 13.27
CA ASP A 256 -9.96 -4.86 14.16
C ASP A 256 -9.67 -6.16 13.41
N SER A 257 -8.38 -6.54 13.34
CA SER A 257 -7.90 -7.77 12.71
C SER A 257 -8.61 -9.02 13.23
N ARG A 258 -9.08 -9.05 14.47
CA ARG A 258 -9.81 -10.21 15.04
C ARG A 258 -11.15 -10.44 14.37
N SER A 259 -11.76 -9.37 13.85
CA SER A 259 -13.11 -9.39 13.26
C SER A 259 -13.10 -9.46 11.73
N ASP A 260 -11.98 -9.11 11.08
CA ASP A 260 -11.87 -9.05 9.62
C ASP A 260 -10.84 -10.05 9.07
N PHE A 261 -11.30 -11.02 8.28
CA PHE A 261 -10.43 -12.06 7.73
C PHE A 261 -9.46 -11.53 6.66
N GLY A 262 -9.81 -10.45 5.96
CA GLY A 262 -8.96 -9.85 4.94
C GLY A 262 -7.78 -9.12 5.57
N ILE A 263 -7.98 -8.46 6.72
CA ILE A 263 -6.87 -7.93 7.53
C ILE A 263 -5.96 -9.05 8.03
N GLN A 264 -6.50 -10.18 8.49
CA GLN A 264 -5.66 -11.33 8.88
C GLN A 264 -4.84 -11.89 7.71
N LEU A 265 -5.41 -11.89 6.49
CA LEU A 265 -4.65 -12.23 5.29
C LEU A 265 -3.55 -11.19 5.02
N ALA A 266 -3.85 -9.90 5.12
CA ALA A 266 -2.86 -8.84 4.96
C ALA A 266 -1.71 -9.00 5.97
N ASP A 267 -1.98 -9.20 7.26
CA ASP A 267 -0.97 -9.45 8.30
C ASP A 267 -0.04 -10.62 7.95
N LEU A 268 -0.62 -11.75 7.52
CA LEU A 268 0.13 -12.94 7.15
C LEU A 268 1.02 -12.72 5.91
N LEU A 269 0.51 -12.00 4.90
CA LEU A 269 1.23 -11.76 3.65
C LEU A 269 2.32 -10.69 3.83
N VAL A 270 2.02 -9.61 4.55
CA VAL A 270 2.96 -8.53 4.85
C VAL A 270 4.06 -9.01 5.79
N SER A 271 3.70 -9.76 6.84
CA SER A 271 4.69 -10.43 7.70
C SER A 271 5.55 -11.43 6.92
N GLY A 272 4.96 -12.11 5.93
CA GLY A 272 5.70 -12.99 5.03
C GLY A 272 6.71 -12.25 4.16
N LEU A 273 6.34 -11.11 3.59
CA LEU A 273 7.27 -10.25 2.84
C LEU A 273 8.45 -9.83 3.72
N ARG A 274 8.17 -9.30 4.91
CA ARG A 274 9.21 -8.90 5.85
C ARG A 274 10.12 -10.07 6.24
N ARG A 275 9.54 -11.20 6.62
CA ARG A 275 10.29 -12.41 7.01
C ARG A 275 11.17 -12.91 5.85
N CYS A 276 10.68 -12.84 4.62
CA CYS A 276 11.44 -13.19 3.42
C CYS A 276 12.64 -12.25 3.22
N LEU A 277 12.43 -10.92 3.27
CA LEU A 277 13.52 -9.94 3.12
C LEU A 277 14.58 -10.07 4.23
N ARG A 278 14.14 -10.38 5.45
CA ARG A 278 15.02 -10.66 6.59
C ARG A 278 15.73 -12.02 6.50
N LYS A 279 15.36 -12.87 5.55
CA LYS A 279 15.90 -14.21 5.31
C LYS A 279 15.57 -15.20 6.43
N GLU A 280 14.38 -15.09 7.00
CA GLU A 280 13.93 -15.81 8.22
C GLU A 280 13.01 -17.02 7.92
N PHE A 281 12.80 -17.39 6.65
CA PHE A 281 12.23 -18.70 6.31
C PHE A 281 13.31 -19.77 6.22
N ASN A 282 12.94 -21.04 6.39
CA ASN A 282 13.85 -22.17 6.10
C ASN A 282 14.19 -22.23 4.60
N ASP A 283 13.22 -21.92 3.73
CA ASP A 283 13.40 -21.80 2.28
C ASP A 283 12.93 -20.43 1.76
N ASN A 284 13.80 -19.43 1.88
CA ASN A 284 13.51 -18.06 1.44
C ASN A 284 13.28 -17.93 -0.07
N LEU A 285 13.89 -18.78 -0.90
CA LEU A 285 13.68 -18.73 -2.35
C LEU A 285 12.29 -19.23 -2.71
N ARG A 286 11.83 -20.31 -2.06
CA ARG A 286 10.46 -20.79 -2.21
C ARG A 286 9.46 -19.76 -1.67
N ALA A 287 9.72 -19.15 -0.52
CA ALA A 287 8.88 -18.08 0.01
C ALA A 287 8.77 -16.91 -0.98
N ALA A 288 9.91 -16.42 -1.50
CA ALA A 288 9.97 -15.38 -2.52
C ALA A 288 9.21 -15.77 -3.80
N ALA A 289 9.30 -17.03 -4.22
CA ALA A 289 8.59 -17.51 -5.39
C ALA A 289 7.06 -17.49 -5.20
N PHE A 290 6.55 -17.99 -4.07
CA PHE A 290 5.11 -18.00 -3.80
C PHE A 290 4.54 -16.61 -3.53
N LEU A 291 5.27 -15.74 -2.83
CA LEU A 291 4.90 -14.33 -2.67
C LEU A 291 4.86 -13.62 -4.03
N GLY A 292 5.84 -13.88 -4.89
CA GLY A 292 5.90 -13.37 -6.26
C GLY A 292 4.66 -13.72 -7.07
N ARG A 293 4.09 -14.93 -6.95
CA ARG A 293 2.87 -15.36 -7.67
C ARG A 293 1.62 -14.54 -7.35
N LEU A 294 1.63 -13.78 -6.26
CA LEU A 294 0.57 -12.84 -5.90
C LEU A 294 0.82 -11.44 -6.46
N MET A 295 2.03 -11.13 -6.91
CA MET A 295 2.37 -9.80 -7.42
C MET A 295 2.06 -9.68 -8.91
N VAL A 296 1.77 -8.46 -9.34
CA VAL A 296 1.59 -8.10 -10.76
C VAL A 296 2.82 -7.33 -11.23
N GLY A 297 3.31 -7.66 -12.42
CA GLY A 297 4.46 -7.00 -13.00
C GLY A 297 4.20 -5.54 -13.32
N ARG A 298 5.16 -4.67 -13.02
CA ARG A 298 5.03 -3.22 -13.17
C ARG A 298 5.68 -2.65 -14.45
N GLY A 299 5.79 -3.49 -15.48
CA GLY A 299 6.52 -3.15 -16.71
C GLY A 299 8.03 -3.41 -16.66
N ARG A 300 8.71 -3.02 -17.73
CA ARG A 300 10.11 -3.39 -17.96
C ARG A 300 11.04 -2.67 -16.96
N GLY A 301 12.00 -3.42 -16.40
CA GLY A 301 13.00 -2.86 -15.49
C GLY A 301 12.54 -2.67 -14.04
N GLN A 302 11.26 -2.49 -13.77
CA GLN A 302 10.75 -2.21 -12.42
C GLN A 302 10.82 -3.42 -11.45
N GLN A 303 10.90 -3.14 -10.16
CA GLN A 303 10.95 -4.15 -9.09
C GLN A 303 9.53 -4.55 -8.64
N PRO A 304 9.32 -5.81 -8.23
CA PRO A 304 7.98 -6.34 -7.90
C PRO A 304 7.36 -5.75 -6.63
N LEU A 305 8.18 -5.14 -5.76
CA LEU A 305 7.77 -4.33 -4.63
C LEU A 305 8.40 -2.93 -4.74
N LEU A 306 7.78 -1.96 -4.08
CA LEU A 306 8.41 -0.66 -3.84
C LEU A 306 9.50 -0.79 -2.78
N LEU A 307 10.63 -0.10 -3.01
CA LEU A 307 11.73 0.01 -2.07
C LEU A 307 11.89 1.50 -1.77
N LEU A 308 11.56 1.90 -0.55
CA LEU A 308 11.55 3.30 -0.17
C LEU A 308 12.62 3.56 0.90
N SER A 309 13.37 4.65 0.74
CA SER A 309 14.21 5.21 1.79
C SER A 309 13.97 6.70 1.89
N LEU A 310 14.01 7.23 3.11
CA LEU A 310 14.08 8.68 3.34
C LEU A 310 15.53 9.16 3.45
N GLY A 311 16.47 8.24 3.61
CA GLY A 311 17.91 8.51 3.69
C GLY A 311 18.60 8.33 2.35
N GLU A 312 19.92 8.13 2.40
CA GLU A 312 20.72 7.87 1.21
C GLU A 312 20.36 6.50 0.62
N GLU A 313 19.94 6.51 -0.65
CA GLU A 313 19.60 5.28 -1.38
C GLU A 313 20.84 4.39 -1.51
N LYS A 314 20.65 3.11 -1.19
CA LYS A 314 21.69 2.09 -1.32
C LYS A 314 21.19 0.93 -2.14
N ALA A 315 22.09 0.34 -2.92
CA ALA A 315 21.81 -0.91 -3.60
C ALA A 315 21.49 -2.01 -2.56
N LEU A 316 20.57 -2.90 -2.91
CA LEU A 316 20.29 -4.08 -2.11
C LEU A 316 21.53 -4.96 -1.97
N ASP A 317 21.69 -5.61 -0.81
CA ASP A 317 22.66 -6.68 -0.67
C ASP A 317 22.31 -7.85 -1.62
N LYS A 318 23.34 -8.55 -2.12
CA LYS A 318 23.16 -9.63 -3.11
C LYS A 318 22.16 -10.72 -2.65
N PRO A 319 22.16 -11.17 -1.38
CA PRO A 319 21.13 -12.08 -0.88
C PRO A 319 19.71 -11.54 -1.02
N THR A 320 19.43 -10.33 -0.54
CA THR A 320 18.10 -9.71 -0.65
C THR A 320 17.72 -9.47 -2.11
N GLU A 321 18.65 -9.00 -2.94
CA GLU A 321 18.44 -8.83 -4.37
C GLU A 321 18.02 -10.15 -5.05
N ARG A 322 18.64 -11.27 -4.68
CA ARG A 322 18.28 -12.59 -5.21
C ARG A 322 16.82 -12.96 -4.90
N LEU A 323 16.32 -12.61 -3.72
CA LEU A 323 14.92 -12.86 -3.32
C LEU A 323 13.96 -11.96 -4.10
N VAL A 324 14.26 -10.66 -4.22
CA VAL A 324 13.46 -9.73 -5.02
C VAL A 324 13.41 -10.16 -6.49
N ARG A 325 14.55 -10.59 -7.06
CA ARG A 325 14.61 -11.15 -8.41
C ARG A 325 13.78 -12.44 -8.54
N MET A 326 13.70 -13.28 -7.51
CA MET A 326 12.84 -14.46 -7.51
C MET A 326 11.37 -14.08 -7.51
N MET A 327 10.95 -13.12 -6.68
CA MET A 327 9.58 -12.58 -6.71
C MET A 327 9.24 -12.05 -8.11
N LYS A 328 10.14 -11.28 -8.71
CA LYS A 328 9.98 -10.70 -10.05
C LYS A 328 9.81 -11.76 -11.14
N ARG A 329 10.51 -12.89 -11.03
CA ARG A 329 10.42 -14.00 -11.99
C ARG A 329 9.10 -14.76 -11.89
N GLN A 330 8.44 -14.70 -10.74
CA GLN A 330 7.21 -15.44 -10.46
C GLN A 330 5.96 -14.54 -10.48
N GLN A 331 6.14 -13.23 -10.63
CA GLN A 331 5.04 -12.29 -10.78
C GLN A 331 4.21 -12.58 -12.02
N ARG A 332 2.93 -12.19 -11.95
CA ARG A 332 2.02 -12.26 -13.09
C ARG A 332 2.39 -11.19 -14.10
N PRO A 333 2.24 -11.44 -15.41
CA PRO A 333 2.37 -10.36 -16.39
C PRO A 333 1.29 -9.30 -16.14
N MET A 334 1.61 -8.03 -16.43
CA MET A 334 0.63 -6.94 -16.35
C MET A 334 -0.50 -7.16 -17.34
N ILE A 335 -0.12 -7.43 -18.58
CA ILE A 335 -1.05 -7.70 -19.68
C ILE A 335 -1.16 -9.21 -19.83
N ARG A 336 -2.38 -9.73 -19.78
CA ARG A 336 -2.65 -11.13 -20.10
C ARG A 336 -2.76 -11.25 -21.62
N GLU A 337 -1.87 -12.03 -22.24
CA GLU A 337 -1.95 -12.39 -23.67
C GLU A 337 -3.13 -13.33 -23.96
#